data_AF-A0A5J4VTM3-F1
#
_entry.id   AF-A0A5J4VTM3-F1
#
_cell.length_a   1.000
_cell.length_b   1.000
_cell.length_c   1.000
_cell.angle_alpha   90.00
_cell.angle_beta   90.00
_cell.angle_gamma   90.00
#
_symmetry.space_group_name_H-M   'P 1'
#
loop_
_entity.id
_entity.type
_entity.pdbx_description
1 polymer ?
#
loop_
_entity_poly.entity_id
_entity_poly.type
_entity_poly.pdbx_seq_one_letter_code
_entity_poly.pdbx_strand_id
1 'polypeptide(L)'
;GLDLKKPLAGRLGNDIRKIIIKAGVIESFNFIFENREMKQITRTYSLTVYSIINNSSDEVRFLIYSKNPYYGLIRLLEHTDVEIASDAIGSIFNIIKAGSNTIPYTEPHPHYDSIQALDGINKIFSLFQKNGNKYSKDRAAICIGCLFRAHEITDPVMRLEIFNHLKSLLSDSEARVKERAKDALKQLAQNEVNRSEFLNEKELSQIEQDLKQPIEGTEEQKKSILQKQESDLLLLQSVLQDRDDNELRKRIISSDVIESLLFIYTNRDLNSITRTYSLTFIYLTNNSSDEIKLLLLEKKPYPGLVRLLEHTDDSIASYAIISIFLLLESGSNSTPEADPHPHYDSIQALDGINKIYALFQKNGSKYSKDRAAICIGCLFRAHEITDPVMRLEIINHLKCLLNDSDKLVKYSARNALYYLAQNDTIRSEIIKR
;
A
#
# COMPACT_ATOMS: atom_id res chain seq x y z
N GLY A 1 15.09 -36.53 -26.32
CA GLY A 1 16.33 -35.82 -25.97
C GLY A 1 15.96 -34.46 -25.44
N LEU A 2 16.13 -34.23 -24.14
CA LEU A 2 16.05 -32.88 -23.58
C LEU A 2 17.37 -32.18 -23.88
N ASP A 3 17.29 -31.08 -24.62
CA ASP A 3 18.42 -30.19 -24.86
C ASP A 3 18.73 -29.43 -23.56
N LEU A 4 19.80 -29.85 -22.87
CA LEU A 4 20.28 -29.32 -21.60
C LEU A 4 20.93 -27.91 -21.73
N LYS A 5 20.92 -27.29 -22.92
CA LYS A 5 21.53 -25.97 -23.15
C LYS A 5 20.57 -24.78 -23.07
N LYS A 6 19.28 -24.99 -22.80
CA LYS A 6 18.33 -23.90 -22.54
C LYS A 6 17.98 -23.82 -21.05
N PRO A 7 18.09 -22.64 -20.40
CA PRO A 7 17.62 -22.47 -19.03
C PRO A 7 16.14 -22.85 -18.93
N LEU A 8 15.75 -23.47 -17.81
CA LEU A 8 14.37 -23.88 -17.48
C LEU A 8 13.37 -22.71 -17.35
N ALA A 9 13.71 -21.52 -17.82
CA ALA A 9 12.94 -20.29 -17.69
C ALA A 9 11.60 -20.41 -18.42
N GLY A 10 10.52 -20.59 -17.64
CA GLY A 10 9.13 -20.45 -18.09
C GLY A 10 8.36 -21.75 -18.36
N ARG A 11 8.94 -22.94 -18.15
CA ARG A 11 8.27 -24.23 -18.51
C ARG A 11 8.08 -25.23 -17.37
N LEU A 12 8.56 -24.94 -16.17
CA LEU A 12 8.49 -25.88 -15.06
C LEU A 12 7.21 -25.62 -14.22
N GLY A 13 6.17 -26.41 -14.46
CA GLY A 13 4.96 -26.41 -13.64
C GLY A 13 5.24 -26.81 -12.19
N ASN A 14 4.40 -26.36 -11.25
CA ASN A 14 4.58 -26.65 -9.82
C ASN A 14 4.64 -28.16 -9.54
N ASP A 15 3.93 -28.99 -10.30
CA ASP A 15 3.97 -30.45 -10.13
C ASP A 15 5.35 -31.04 -10.45
N ILE A 16 6.01 -30.56 -11.50
CA ILE A 16 7.36 -31.00 -11.85
C ILE A 16 8.35 -30.53 -10.77
N ARG A 17 8.17 -29.31 -10.24
CA ARG A 17 9.00 -28.80 -9.12
C ARG A 17 8.87 -29.70 -7.89
N LYS A 18 7.64 -30.10 -7.54
CA LYS A 18 7.38 -31.04 -6.45
C LYS A 18 8.06 -32.40 -6.69
N ILE A 19 8.04 -32.92 -7.91
CA ILE A 19 8.75 -34.17 -8.27
C ILE A 19 10.26 -34.01 -8.07
N ILE A 20 10.85 -32.91 -8.57
CA ILE A 20 12.28 -32.61 -8.40
C ILE A 20 12.66 -32.54 -6.91
N ILE A 21 11.85 -31.87 -6.09
CA ILE A 21 12.08 -31.77 -4.65
C ILE A 21 11.96 -33.15 -3.98
N LYS A 22 10.94 -33.95 -4.33
CA LYS A 22 10.77 -35.32 -3.81
C LYS A 22 11.92 -36.25 -4.20
N ALA A 23 12.56 -36.00 -5.33
CA ALA A 23 13.72 -36.77 -5.80
C ALA A 23 15.04 -36.42 -5.08
N GLY A 24 15.04 -35.53 -4.08
CA GLY A 24 16.25 -35.19 -3.32
C GLY A 24 17.21 -34.24 -4.04
N VAL A 25 16.75 -33.59 -5.12
CA VAL A 25 17.60 -32.73 -5.95
C VAL A 25 18.00 -31.45 -5.20
N ILE A 26 17.11 -30.87 -4.39
CA ILE A 26 17.42 -29.66 -3.61
C ILE A 26 18.49 -29.97 -2.56
N GLU A 27 18.37 -31.08 -1.85
CA GLU A 27 19.35 -31.54 -0.87
C GLU A 27 20.72 -31.77 -1.51
N SER A 28 20.74 -32.32 -2.73
CA SER A 28 21.97 -32.49 -3.52
C SER A 28 22.63 -31.15 -3.85
N PHE A 29 21.85 -30.13 -4.24
CA PHE A 29 22.40 -28.79 -4.47
C PHE A 29 22.86 -28.12 -3.17
N ASN A 30 22.12 -28.25 -2.07
CA ASN A 30 22.52 -27.74 -0.76
C ASN A 30 23.87 -28.32 -0.35
N PHE A 31 24.03 -29.65 -0.45
CA PHE A 31 25.30 -30.32 -0.18
C PHE A 31 26.46 -29.77 -1.04
N ILE A 32 26.23 -29.52 -2.34
CA ILE A 32 27.23 -28.92 -3.23
C ILE A 32 27.59 -27.51 -2.77
N PHE A 33 26.59 -26.67 -2.50
CA PHE A 33 26.80 -25.28 -2.07
C PHE A 33 27.46 -25.18 -0.70
N GLU A 34 27.25 -26.16 0.17
CA GLU A 34 27.86 -26.24 1.50
C GLU A 34 29.32 -26.67 1.45
N ASN A 35 29.63 -27.72 0.70
CA ASN A 35 30.88 -28.47 0.88
C ASN A 35 31.90 -28.26 -0.24
N ARG A 36 31.47 -27.85 -1.45
CA ARG A 36 32.38 -27.70 -2.58
C ARG A 36 33.20 -26.41 -2.44
N GLU A 37 34.45 -26.42 -2.87
CA GLU A 37 35.28 -25.21 -2.98
C GLU A 37 34.57 -24.16 -3.86
N MET A 38 34.56 -22.89 -3.41
CA MET A 38 33.79 -21.83 -4.05
C MET A 38 34.09 -21.69 -5.56
N LYS A 39 35.37 -21.73 -5.95
CA LYS A 39 35.83 -21.64 -7.35
C LYS A 39 35.32 -22.77 -8.26
N GLN A 40 34.84 -23.88 -7.70
CA GLN A 40 34.32 -25.02 -8.47
C GLN A 40 32.80 -24.97 -8.63
N ILE A 41 32.12 -24.02 -7.98
CA ILE A 41 30.68 -23.80 -8.12
C ILE A 41 30.49 -22.87 -9.31
N THR A 42 30.04 -23.43 -10.43
CA THR A 42 29.71 -22.63 -11.61
C THR A 42 28.29 -22.07 -11.51
N ARG A 43 28.01 -21.01 -12.28
CA ARG A 43 26.69 -20.40 -12.32
C ARG A 43 25.56 -21.37 -12.68
N THR A 44 25.85 -22.43 -13.44
CA THR A 44 24.85 -23.45 -13.77
C THR A 44 24.18 -24.03 -12.53
N TYR A 45 24.92 -24.23 -11.43
CA TYR A 45 24.35 -24.74 -10.19
C TYR A 45 23.40 -23.72 -9.54
N SER A 46 23.86 -22.48 -9.34
CA SER A 46 23.05 -21.41 -8.72
C SER A 46 21.80 -21.09 -9.54
N LEU A 47 21.95 -20.96 -10.86
CA LEU A 47 20.87 -20.66 -11.78
C LEU A 47 19.82 -21.77 -11.82
N THR A 48 20.22 -23.02 -11.65
CA THR A 48 19.29 -24.16 -11.62
C THR A 48 18.39 -24.08 -10.38
N VAL A 49 18.98 -23.86 -9.21
CA VAL A 49 18.23 -23.70 -7.96
C VAL A 49 17.34 -22.47 -8.02
N TYR A 50 17.86 -21.33 -8.48
CA TYR A 50 17.06 -20.13 -8.72
C TYR A 50 15.89 -20.41 -9.65
N SER A 51 16.09 -21.14 -10.74
CA SER A 51 15.03 -21.48 -11.70
C SER A 51 13.95 -22.38 -11.08
N ILE A 52 14.30 -23.28 -10.15
CA ILE A 52 13.37 -24.14 -9.41
C ILE A 52 12.56 -23.36 -8.37
N ILE A 53 13.11 -22.29 -7.81
CA ILE A 53 12.41 -21.45 -6.82
C ILE A 53 11.59 -20.34 -7.50
N ASN A 54 12.16 -19.68 -8.51
CA ASN A 54 11.58 -18.51 -9.15
C ASN A 54 10.24 -18.84 -9.84
N ASN A 55 9.26 -17.94 -9.67
CA ASN A 55 7.88 -18.10 -10.18
C ASN A 55 7.13 -19.38 -9.73
N SER A 56 7.60 -20.07 -8.68
CA SER A 56 6.87 -21.20 -8.09
C SER A 56 5.76 -20.73 -7.11
N SER A 57 4.85 -21.63 -6.72
CA SER A 57 3.86 -21.35 -5.68
C SER A 57 4.49 -21.28 -4.29
N ASP A 58 3.79 -20.67 -3.34
CA ASP A 58 4.21 -20.63 -1.93
C ASP A 58 4.36 -22.05 -1.35
N GLU A 59 3.49 -22.99 -1.73
CA GLU A 59 3.63 -24.42 -1.38
C GLU A 59 4.98 -25.01 -1.81
N VAL A 60 5.41 -24.76 -3.05
CA VAL A 60 6.72 -25.23 -3.54
C VAL A 60 7.86 -24.57 -2.76
N ARG A 61 7.75 -23.27 -2.46
CA ARG A 61 8.76 -22.54 -1.68
C ARG A 61 8.86 -23.04 -0.23
N PHE A 62 7.74 -23.43 0.39
CA PHE A 62 7.74 -24.06 1.71
C PHE A 62 8.40 -25.44 1.69
N LEU A 63 8.11 -26.24 0.65
CA LEU A 63 8.79 -27.52 0.47
C LEU A 63 10.31 -27.33 0.33
N ILE A 64 10.76 -26.31 -0.42
CA ILE A 64 12.19 -25.99 -0.54
C ILE A 64 12.76 -25.50 0.79
N TYR A 65 12.04 -24.64 1.52
CA TYR A 65 12.44 -24.18 2.85
C TYR A 65 12.66 -25.34 3.83
N SER A 66 11.77 -26.35 3.82
CA SER A 66 11.90 -27.55 4.66
C SER A 66 13.17 -28.38 4.39
N LYS A 67 13.90 -28.09 3.31
CA LYS A 67 15.19 -28.73 2.98
C LYS A 67 16.40 -27.96 3.50
N ASN A 68 16.19 -26.95 4.36
CA ASN A 68 17.23 -26.11 4.97
C ASN A 68 18.18 -25.46 3.94
N PRO A 69 17.66 -24.73 2.93
CA PRO A 69 18.47 -24.22 1.82
C PRO A 69 19.39 -23.05 2.21
N TYR A 70 19.19 -22.45 3.39
CA TYR A 70 19.80 -21.17 3.72
C TYR A 70 21.32 -21.24 3.88
N TYR A 71 21.88 -22.28 4.47
CA TYR A 71 23.34 -22.36 4.65
C TYR A 71 24.07 -22.25 3.31
N GLY A 72 23.74 -23.15 2.37
CA GLY A 72 24.34 -23.15 1.04
C GLY A 72 24.11 -21.83 0.29
N LEU A 73 22.87 -21.32 0.28
CA LEU A 73 22.55 -20.08 -0.41
C LEU A 73 23.25 -18.85 0.18
N ILE A 74 23.35 -18.75 1.51
CA ILE A 74 24.04 -17.64 2.19
C ILE A 74 25.54 -17.67 1.89
N ARG A 75 26.15 -18.86 1.87
CA ARG A 75 27.55 -19.02 1.47
C ARG A 75 27.81 -18.52 0.05
N LEU A 76 26.87 -18.69 -0.88
CA LEU A 76 26.99 -18.21 -2.26
C LEU A 76 26.92 -16.67 -2.40
N LEU A 77 26.44 -15.93 -1.40
CA LEU A 77 26.43 -14.47 -1.45
C LEU A 77 27.84 -13.87 -1.49
N GLU A 78 28.82 -14.60 -0.94
CA GLU A 78 30.23 -14.20 -0.89
C GLU A 78 31.00 -14.63 -2.17
N HIS A 79 30.31 -15.21 -3.14
CA HIS A 79 30.94 -15.65 -4.38
C HIS A 79 31.55 -14.46 -5.15
N THR A 80 32.71 -14.68 -5.79
CA THR A 80 33.42 -13.66 -6.56
C THR A 80 32.65 -13.27 -7.83
N ASP A 81 32.10 -14.28 -8.53
CA ASP A 81 31.14 -14.10 -9.62
C ASP A 81 29.81 -13.49 -9.11
N VAL A 82 29.52 -12.28 -9.60
CA VAL A 82 28.33 -11.48 -9.26
C VAL A 82 27.03 -12.17 -9.67
N GLU A 83 27.03 -12.97 -10.74
CA GLU A 83 25.82 -13.64 -11.21
C GLU A 83 25.43 -14.80 -10.28
N ILE A 84 26.42 -15.48 -9.67
CA ILE A 84 26.17 -16.54 -8.69
C ILE A 84 25.59 -15.96 -7.41
N ALA A 85 26.16 -14.87 -6.91
CA ALA A 85 25.62 -14.14 -5.77
C ALA A 85 24.21 -13.60 -6.07
N SER A 86 23.95 -13.16 -7.30
CA SER A 86 22.64 -12.67 -7.76
C SER A 86 21.57 -13.78 -7.78
N ASP A 87 21.90 -14.95 -8.32
CA ASP A 87 21.02 -16.11 -8.31
C ASP A 87 20.70 -16.56 -6.86
N ALA A 88 21.70 -16.50 -5.97
CA ALA A 88 21.56 -16.85 -4.56
C ALA A 88 20.63 -15.88 -3.81
N ILE A 89 20.86 -14.56 -3.91
CA ILE A 89 19.99 -13.57 -3.24
C ILE A 89 18.57 -13.58 -3.84
N GLY A 90 18.44 -13.81 -5.14
CA GLY A 90 17.15 -14.01 -5.80
C GLY A 90 16.40 -15.24 -5.25
N SER A 91 17.12 -16.32 -4.97
CA SER A 91 16.57 -17.54 -4.35
C SER A 91 16.11 -17.29 -2.91
N ILE A 92 16.97 -16.65 -2.10
CA ILE A 92 16.68 -16.26 -0.72
C ILE A 92 15.43 -15.37 -0.65
N PHE A 93 15.37 -14.33 -1.49
CA PHE A 93 14.23 -13.42 -1.57
C PHE A 93 12.90 -14.15 -1.80
N ASN A 94 12.87 -15.09 -2.75
CA ASN A 94 11.65 -15.82 -3.07
C ASN A 94 11.21 -16.74 -1.90
N ILE A 95 12.15 -17.34 -1.17
CA ILE A 95 11.84 -18.16 0.01
C ILE A 95 11.32 -17.29 1.16
N ILE A 96 11.99 -16.16 1.44
CA ILE A 96 11.56 -15.18 2.46
C ILE A 96 10.14 -14.71 2.16
N LYS A 97 9.86 -14.33 0.91
CA LYS A 97 8.54 -13.82 0.50
C LYS A 97 7.42 -14.81 0.81
N ALA A 98 7.62 -16.11 0.59
CA ALA A 98 6.62 -17.11 0.95
C ALA A 98 6.45 -17.21 2.48
N GLY A 99 7.56 -17.16 3.22
CA GLY A 99 7.55 -17.12 4.69
C GLY A 99 6.71 -15.97 5.25
N SER A 100 6.80 -14.78 4.64
CA SER A 100 6.06 -13.59 5.08
C SER A 100 4.54 -13.78 5.11
N ASN A 101 3.99 -14.72 4.31
CA ASN A 101 2.56 -15.02 4.21
C ASN A 101 2.07 -16.05 5.24
N THR A 102 2.95 -16.63 6.06
CA THR A 102 2.59 -17.75 6.97
C THR A 102 2.11 -17.32 8.35
N ILE A 103 2.38 -16.08 8.75
CA ILE A 103 2.05 -15.56 10.08
C ILE A 103 1.48 -14.14 9.96
N PRO A 104 0.75 -13.66 10.99
CA PRO A 104 0.24 -12.29 11.00
C PRO A 104 1.35 -11.26 10.77
N TYR A 105 0.97 -10.17 10.11
CA TYR A 105 1.90 -9.12 9.69
C TYR A 105 2.52 -8.34 10.87
N THR A 106 1.89 -8.36 12.04
CA THR A 106 2.39 -7.79 13.29
C THR A 106 3.51 -8.61 13.93
N GLU A 107 3.72 -9.86 13.49
CA GLU A 107 4.71 -10.77 14.06
C GLU A 107 6.09 -10.66 13.37
N PRO A 108 7.18 -10.88 14.12
CA PRO A 108 8.54 -11.05 13.59
C PRO A 108 8.61 -11.97 12.37
N HIS A 109 9.43 -11.66 11.36
CA HIS A 109 9.52 -12.51 10.17
C HIS A 109 9.94 -13.96 10.53
N PRO A 110 9.23 -15.02 10.07
CA PRO A 110 9.44 -16.38 10.56
C PRO A 110 10.80 -16.99 10.18
N HIS A 111 11.49 -16.38 9.22
CA HIS A 111 12.80 -16.82 8.76
C HIS A 111 13.97 -15.96 9.30
N TYR A 112 13.69 -14.97 10.16
CA TYR A 112 14.72 -14.09 10.71
C TYR A 112 15.79 -14.89 11.46
N ASP A 113 15.40 -15.67 12.46
CA ASP A 113 16.33 -16.43 13.30
C ASP A 113 17.15 -17.45 12.50
N SER A 114 16.51 -18.16 11.56
CA SER A 114 17.17 -19.15 10.70
C SER A 114 18.28 -18.53 9.84
N ILE A 115 18.09 -17.29 9.37
CA ILE A 115 19.09 -16.56 8.58
C ILE A 115 20.14 -15.93 9.50
N GLN A 116 19.73 -15.35 10.62
CA GLN A 116 20.62 -14.70 11.59
C GLN A 116 21.61 -15.71 12.20
N ALA A 117 21.18 -16.93 12.53
CA ALA A 117 22.03 -17.99 13.05
C ALA A 117 23.19 -18.39 12.12
N LEU A 118 23.09 -18.02 10.83
CA LEU A 118 24.09 -18.29 9.79
C LEU A 118 24.91 -17.05 9.42
N ASP A 119 24.85 -15.99 10.24
CA ASP A 119 25.38 -14.66 9.92
C ASP A 119 24.80 -14.09 8.61
N GLY A 120 23.62 -14.58 8.21
CA GLY A 120 23.04 -14.31 6.91
C GLY A 120 22.64 -12.85 6.72
N ILE A 121 22.23 -12.16 7.80
CA ILE A 121 21.91 -10.73 7.74
C ILE A 121 23.14 -9.91 7.33
N ASN A 122 24.28 -10.11 8.01
CA ASN A 122 25.52 -9.39 7.70
C ASN A 122 26.05 -9.73 6.30
N LYS A 123 25.88 -10.98 5.85
CA LYS A 123 26.27 -11.40 4.49
C LYS A 123 25.37 -10.79 3.41
N ILE A 124 24.07 -10.69 3.65
CA ILE A 124 23.15 -9.98 2.75
C ILE A 124 23.51 -8.49 2.71
N PHE A 125 23.82 -7.88 3.85
CA PHE A 125 24.22 -6.48 3.91
C PHE A 125 25.57 -6.23 3.20
N SER A 126 26.55 -7.12 3.39
CA SER A 126 27.83 -7.07 2.67
C SER A 126 27.64 -7.18 1.15
N LEU A 127 26.72 -8.04 0.68
CA LEU A 127 26.37 -8.12 -0.75
C LEU A 127 25.72 -6.81 -1.24
N PHE A 128 24.83 -6.21 -0.45
CA PHE A 128 24.26 -4.89 -0.74
C PHE A 128 25.34 -3.82 -0.91
N GLN A 129 26.30 -3.74 0.03
CA GLN A 129 27.39 -2.78 0.00
C GLN A 129 28.38 -3.02 -1.14
N LYS A 130 28.63 -4.29 -1.50
CA LYS A 130 29.45 -4.66 -2.67
C LYS A 130 28.89 -4.06 -3.97
N ASN A 131 27.58 -3.84 -4.05
CA ASN A 131 26.91 -3.17 -5.18
C ASN A 131 27.31 -3.76 -6.55
N GLY A 132 27.37 -5.09 -6.65
CA GLY A 132 27.88 -5.77 -7.86
C GLY A 132 27.00 -5.54 -9.09
N ASN A 133 25.67 -5.58 -8.93
CA ASN A 133 24.72 -5.17 -9.94
C ASN A 133 23.41 -4.68 -9.29
N LYS A 134 22.57 -3.97 -10.07
CA LYS A 134 21.27 -3.44 -9.59
C LYS A 134 20.38 -4.54 -8.99
N TYR A 135 20.25 -5.67 -9.69
CA TYR A 135 19.36 -6.75 -9.24
C TYR A 135 19.72 -7.27 -7.85
N SER A 136 20.99 -7.61 -7.62
CA SER A 136 21.48 -8.15 -6.34
C SER A 136 21.39 -7.11 -5.23
N LYS A 137 21.75 -5.85 -5.51
CA LYS A 137 21.62 -4.76 -4.53
C LYS A 137 20.18 -4.53 -4.11
N ASP A 138 19.27 -4.41 -5.07
CA ASP A 138 17.83 -4.23 -4.81
C ASP A 138 17.27 -5.40 -4.01
N ARG A 139 17.62 -6.64 -4.39
CA ARG A 139 17.17 -7.84 -3.69
C ARG A 139 17.72 -7.94 -2.28
N ALA A 140 18.99 -7.59 -2.06
CA ALA A 140 19.60 -7.61 -0.75
C ALA A 140 18.90 -6.61 0.19
N ALA A 141 18.67 -5.37 -0.26
CA ALA A 141 17.94 -4.38 0.51
C ALA A 141 16.50 -4.80 0.82
N ILE A 142 15.78 -5.35 -0.17
CA ILE A 142 14.42 -5.88 0.04
C ILE A 142 14.42 -7.06 1.02
N CYS A 143 15.41 -7.97 0.95
CA CYS A 143 15.51 -9.08 1.90
C CYS A 143 15.69 -8.58 3.33
N ILE A 144 16.61 -7.64 3.57
CA ILE A 144 16.80 -7.03 4.89
C ILE A 144 15.50 -6.36 5.34
N GLY A 145 14.85 -5.62 4.44
CA GLY A 145 13.59 -4.95 4.73
C GLY A 145 12.47 -5.90 5.19
N CYS A 146 12.33 -7.05 4.53
CA CYS A 146 11.38 -8.08 4.94
C CYS A 146 11.78 -8.78 6.24
N LEU A 147 13.07 -9.10 6.43
CA LEU A 147 13.54 -9.88 7.57
C LEU A 147 13.41 -9.10 8.88
N PHE A 148 13.72 -7.80 8.86
CA PHE A 148 13.56 -6.93 10.03
C PHE A 148 12.11 -6.49 10.28
N ARG A 149 11.12 -7.19 9.73
CA ARG A 149 9.72 -7.02 10.15
C ARG A 149 9.61 -7.19 11.66
N ALA A 150 9.02 -6.19 12.31
CA ALA A 150 8.86 -6.08 13.77
C ALA A 150 10.18 -6.11 14.58
N HIS A 151 11.34 -6.00 13.93
CA HIS A 151 12.65 -5.91 14.59
C HIS A 151 13.31 -4.55 14.36
N GLU A 152 14.02 -4.06 15.35
CA GLU A 152 14.90 -2.90 15.20
C GLU A 152 16.16 -3.29 14.43
N ILE A 153 16.57 -2.48 13.44
CA ILE A 153 17.92 -2.61 12.86
C ILE A 153 18.89 -1.85 13.76
N THR A 154 19.51 -2.49 14.74
CA THR A 154 20.34 -1.79 15.75
C THR A 154 21.61 -1.14 15.18
N ASP A 155 22.10 -1.58 14.01
CA ASP A 155 23.20 -0.94 13.30
C ASP A 155 22.69 0.33 12.56
N PRO A 156 23.11 1.54 12.97
CA PRO A 156 22.63 2.78 12.36
C PRO A 156 23.07 2.95 10.91
N VAL A 157 24.23 2.39 10.52
CA VAL A 157 24.71 2.46 9.13
C VAL A 157 23.84 1.58 8.24
N MET A 158 23.60 0.34 8.66
CA MET A 158 22.70 -0.57 7.93
C MET A 158 21.30 0.02 7.81
N ARG A 159 20.75 0.54 8.91
CA ARG A 159 19.41 1.14 8.94
C ARG A 159 19.28 2.28 7.93
N LEU A 160 20.22 3.23 7.94
CA LEU A 160 20.22 4.39 7.07
C LEU A 160 20.41 3.99 5.59
N GLU A 161 21.39 3.14 5.30
CA GLU A 161 21.68 2.73 3.92
C GLU A 161 20.54 1.94 3.28
N ILE A 162 19.95 1.00 4.03
CA ILE A 162 18.83 0.19 3.57
C ILE A 162 17.58 1.04 3.38
N PHE A 163 17.26 1.92 4.33
CA PHE A 163 16.14 2.85 4.19
C PHE A 163 16.29 3.73 2.95
N ASN A 164 17.43 4.40 2.77
CA ASN A 164 17.65 5.31 1.65
C ASN A 164 17.58 4.57 0.30
N HIS A 165 18.14 3.35 0.22
CA HIS A 165 18.04 2.55 -1.00
C HIS A 165 16.60 2.15 -1.28
N LEU A 166 15.86 1.63 -0.30
CA LEU A 166 14.45 1.26 -0.47
C LEU A 166 13.58 2.48 -0.84
N LYS A 167 13.81 3.64 -0.22
CA LYS A 167 13.15 4.92 -0.58
C LYS A 167 13.42 5.27 -2.04
N SER A 168 14.67 5.16 -2.51
CA SER A 168 15.02 5.44 -3.91
C SER A 168 14.28 4.53 -4.90
N LEU A 169 14.04 3.27 -4.51
CA LEU A 169 13.31 2.30 -5.33
C LEU A 169 11.81 2.59 -5.46
N LEU A 170 11.23 3.48 -4.65
CA LEU A 170 9.85 3.95 -4.85
C LEU A 170 9.68 4.75 -6.14
N SER A 171 10.78 5.26 -6.69
CA SER A 171 10.81 5.96 -7.98
C SER A 171 11.15 5.04 -9.17
N ASP A 172 11.37 3.74 -8.95
CA ASP A 172 11.85 2.83 -10.00
C ASP A 172 10.87 2.74 -11.20
N SER A 173 11.41 2.58 -12.42
CA SER A 173 10.59 2.46 -13.62
C SER A 173 9.83 1.13 -13.67
N GLU A 174 10.36 0.08 -13.03
CA GLU A 174 9.72 -1.22 -12.91
C GLU A 174 8.70 -1.23 -11.76
N ALA A 175 7.41 -1.29 -12.08
CA ALA A 175 6.33 -1.34 -11.09
C ALA A 175 6.51 -2.46 -10.05
N ARG A 176 7.03 -3.63 -10.45
CA ARG A 176 7.31 -4.75 -9.52
C ARG A 176 8.41 -4.44 -8.51
N VAL A 177 9.37 -3.58 -8.85
CA VAL A 177 10.43 -3.15 -7.93
C VAL A 177 9.86 -2.15 -6.94
N LYS A 178 9.11 -1.15 -7.42
CA LYS A 178 8.40 -0.18 -6.57
C LYS A 178 7.53 -0.85 -5.51
N GLU A 179 6.66 -1.78 -5.92
CA GLU A 179 5.78 -2.48 -4.98
C GLU A 179 6.56 -3.29 -3.93
N ARG A 180 7.65 -3.96 -4.33
CA ARG A 180 8.48 -4.72 -3.37
C ARG A 180 9.24 -3.81 -2.41
N ALA A 181 9.68 -2.64 -2.87
CA ALA A 181 10.32 -1.66 -2.01
C ALA A 181 9.33 -1.07 -1.01
N LYS A 182 8.11 -0.74 -1.47
CA LYS A 182 7.00 -0.31 -0.62
C LYS A 182 6.67 -1.36 0.44
N ASP A 183 6.52 -2.63 0.05
CA ASP A 183 6.25 -3.74 0.97
C ASP A 183 7.38 -3.96 2.00
N ALA A 184 8.64 -3.79 1.58
CA ALA A 184 9.80 -3.89 2.46
C ALA A 184 9.84 -2.73 3.48
N LEU A 185 9.60 -1.49 3.03
CA LEU A 185 9.49 -0.32 3.92
C LEU A 185 8.34 -0.48 4.92
N LYS A 186 7.18 -0.96 4.44
CA LYS A 186 6.04 -1.29 5.28
C LYS A 186 6.45 -2.24 6.39
N GLN A 187 7.10 -3.35 6.04
CA GLN A 187 7.59 -4.36 6.99
C GLN A 187 8.59 -3.78 8.00
N LEU A 188 9.59 -3.03 7.55
CA LEU A 188 10.57 -2.39 8.44
C LEU A 188 9.91 -1.42 9.43
N ALA A 189 8.94 -0.64 8.96
CA ALA A 189 8.21 0.33 9.77
C ALA A 189 7.26 -0.31 10.80
N GLN A 190 7.12 -1.64 10.83
CA GLN A 190 6.45 -2.31 11.94
C GLN A 190 7.16 -2.08 13.26
N ASN A 191 8.48 -2.01 13.25
CA ASN A 191 9.21 -1.58 14.43
C ASN A 191 9.16 -0.05 14.57
N GLU A 192 8.82 0.42 15.77
CA GLU A 192 8.65 1.85 16.06
C GLU A 192 9.93 2.67 15.88
N VAL A 193 11.09 2.14 16.30
CA VAL A 193 12.38 2.84 16.18
C VAL A 193 12.69 3.08 14.71
N ASN A 194 12.65 2.04 13.88
CA ASN A 194 12.85 2.17 12.44
C ASN A 194 11.87 3.18 11.83
N ARG A 195 10.58 3.09 12.18
CA ARG A 195 9.54 4.00 11.67
C ARG A 195 9.78 5.46 12.04
N SER A 196 10.14 5.72 13.29
CA SER A 196 10.37 7.06 13.81
C SER A 196 11.53 7.77 13.11
N GLU A 197 12.53 7.00 12.68
CA GLU A 197 13.68 7.49 11.92
C GLU A 197 13.35 7.71 10.45
N PHE A 198 12.55 6.81 9.85
CA PHE A 198 12.14 6.91 8.45
C PHE A 198 11.22 8.09 8.19
N LEU A 199 10.30 8.38 9.11
CA LEU A 199 9.43 9.56 9.07
C LEU A 199 9.78 10.54 10.18
N ASN A 200 11.06 10.92 10.25
CA ASN A 200 11.48 11.98 11.15
C ASN A 200 10.97 13.36 10.68
N GLU A 201 11.17 14.41 11.48
CA GLU A 201 10.70 15.76 11.14
C GLU A 201 11.32 16.29 9.85
N LYS A 202 12.61 16.04 9.63
CA LYS A 202 13.31 16.46 8.41
C LYS A 202 12.71 15.78 7.18
N GLU A 203 12.37 14.50 7.28
CA GLU A 203 11.73 13.77 6.19
C GLU A 203 10.34 14.36 5.87
N LEU A 204 9.52 14.60 6.90
CA LEU A 204 8.19 15.20 6.71
C LEU A 204 8.27 16.61 6.09
N SER A 205 9.23 17.44 6.52
CA SER A 205 9.49 18.74 5.91
C SER A 205 9.97 18.63 4.47
N GLN A 206 10.75 17.60 4.12
CA GLN A 206 11.16 17.37 2.73
C GLN A 206 9.96 16.99 1.86
N ILE A 207 9.09 16.10 2.33
CA ILE A 207 7.86 15.70 1.64
C ILE A 207 6.95 16.92 1.43
N GLU A 208 6.78 17.75 2.45
CA GLU A 208 6.01 19.00 2.37
C GLU A 208 6.56 19.94 1.28
N GLN A 209 7.88 20.20 1.28
CA GLN A 209 8.53 21.04 0.27
C GLN A 209 8.37 20.48 -1.14
N ASP A 210 8.50 19.16 -1.29
CA ASP A 210 8.40 18.49 -2.58
C ASP A 210 6.98 18.54 -3.12
N LEU A 211 5.95 18.39 -2.27
CA LEU A 211 4.55 18.56 -2.65
C LEU A 211 4.20 20.01 -3.02
N LYS A 212 4.80 21.00 -2.36
CA LYS A 212 4.63 22.43 -2.69
C LYS A 212 5.26 22.82 -4.04
N GLN A 213 6.20 22.02 -4.56
CA GLN A 213 6.82 22.30 -5.85
C GLN A 213 5.78 22.22 -7.00
N PRO A 214 5.60 23.29 -7.80
CA PRO A 214 4.72 23.25 -8.96
C PRO A 214 5.30 22.38 -10.07
N ILE A 215 4.43 21.73 -10.86
CA ILE A 215 4.83 20.89 -12.01
C ILE A 215 5.00 21.80 -13.24
N GLU A 216 6.17 22.40 -13.37
CA GLU A 216 6.52 23.35 -14.43
C GLU A 216 7.84 23.00 -15.12
N GLY A 217 8.12 23.64 -16.27
CA GLY A 217 9.34 23.43 -17.05
C GLY A 217 9.15 22.49 -18.25
N THR A 218 10.24 21.85 -18.69
CA THR A 218 10.22 20.86 -19.78
C THR A 218 9.47 19.59 -19.37
N GLU A 219 9.09 18.74 -20.33
CA GLU A 219 8.39 17.50 -20.04
C GLU A 219 9.20 16.55 -19.14
N GLU A 220 10.53 16.53 -19.28
CA GLU A 220 11.43 15.78 -18.40
C GLU A 220 11.43 16.35 -16.97
N GLN A 221 11.43 17.68 -16.84
CA GLN A 221 11.37 18.35 -15.53
C GLN A 221 10.04 18.06 -14.84
N LYS A 222 8.92 18.22 -15.54
CA LYS A 222 7.58 17.90 -15.03
C LYS A 222 7.47 16.45 -14.57
N LYS A 223 7.98 15.52 -15.38
CA LYS A 223 8.00 14.08 -15.05
C LYS A 223 8.83 13.80 -13.80
N SER A 224 9.99 14.44 -13.67
CA SER A 224 10.87 14.29 -12.51
C SER A 224 10.20 14.81 -11.23
N ILE A 225 9.59 16.00 -11.28
CA ILE A 225 8.86 16.60 -10.16
C ILE A 225 7.69 15.70 -9.75
N LEU A 226 6.89 15.24 -10.72
CA LEU A 226 5.77 14.34 -10.44
C LEU A 226 6.24 13.04 -9.79
N GLN A 227 7.29 12.42 -10.34
CA GLN A 227 7.85 11.18 -9.81
C GLN A 227 8.39 11.35 -8.39
N LYS A 228 9.00 12.50 -8.08
CA LYS A 228 9.47 12.82 -6.72
C LYS A 228 8.29 12.87 -5.74
N GLN A 229 7.29 13.67 -6.05
CA GLN A 229 6.06 13.79 -5.25
C GLN A 229 5.35 12.44 -5.06
N GLU A 230 5.27 11.62 -6.12
CA GLU A 230 4.68 10.28 -6.01
C GLU A 230 5.51 9.35 -5.12
N SER A 231 6.84 9.43 -5.18
CA SER A 231 7.72 8.61 -4.34
C SER A 231 7.58 8.97 -2.87
N ASP A 232 7.46 10.26 -2.56
CA ASP A 232 7.22 10.76 -1.20
C ASP A 232 5.86 10.29 -0.65
N LEU A 233 4.82 10.36 -1.48
CA LEU A 233 3.51 9.83 -1.10
C LEU A 233 3.54 8.31 -0.93
N LEU A 234 4.23 7.57 -1.79
CA LEU A 234 4.40 6.11 -1.63
C LEU A 234 5.11 5.74 -0.32
N LEU A 235 6.07 6.57 0.14
CA LEU A 235 6.70 6.40 1.44
C LEU A 235 5.66 6.57 2.56
N LEU A 236 4.85 7.63 2.55
CA LEU A 236 3.75 7.81 3.51
C LEU A 236 2.77 6.64 3.49
N GLN A 237 2.41 6.14 2.30
CA GLN A 237 1.54 4.97 2.19
C GLN A 237 2.17 3.72 2.81
N SER A 238 3.48 3.50 2.62
CA SER A 238 4.16 2.33 3.16
C SER A 238 4.11 2.27 4.69
N VAL A 239 4.09 3.41 5.36
CA VAL A 239 4.07 3.47 6.84
C VAL A 239 2.66 3.55 7.42
N LEU A 240 1.67 4.04 6.66
CA LEU A 240 0.27 4.16 7.07
C LEU A 240 -0.59 2.92 6.76
N GLN A 241 -0.29 2.21 5.68
CA GLN A 241 -1.13 1.12 5.18
C GLN A 241 -1.26 -0.02 6.21
N ASP A 242 -2.51 -0.45 6.46
CA ASP A 242 -2.89 -1.50 7.41
C ASP A 242 -2.40 -1.25 8.85
N ARG A 243 -2.20 0.03 9.22
CA ARG A 243 -1.77 0.44 10.56
C ARG A 243 -2.85 1.23 11.29
N ASP A 244 -3.08 0.86 12.54
CA ASP A 244 -3.85 1.65 13.51
C ASP A 244 -2.87 2.42 14.40
N ASP A 245 -2.37 3.55 13.91
CA ASP A 245 -1.41 4.41 14.62
C ASP A 245 -1.85 5.86 14.49
N ASN A 246 -2.66 6.31 15.45
CA ASN A 246 -3.17 7.67 15.48
C ASN A 246 -2.07 8.69 15.81
N GLU A 247 -1.05 8.33 16.59
CA GLU A 247 0.06 9.24 16.92
C GLU A 247 0.92 9.56 15.71
N LEU A 248 1.21 8.55 14.87
CA LEU A 248 1.83 8.78 13.56
C LEU A 248 0.99 9.72 12.68
N ARG A 249 -0.33 9.54 12.66
CA ARG A 249 -1.22 10.41 11.89
C ARG A 249 -1.23 11.84 12.43
N LYS A 250 -1.25 12.04 13.76
CA LYS A 250 -1.12 13.37 14.39
C LYS A 250 0.17 14.05 13.97
N ARG A 251 1.29 13.31 13.96
CA ARG A 251 2.59 13.84 13.53
C ARG A 251 2.56 14.32 12.07
N ILE A 252 1.99 13.53 11.16
CA ILE A 252 1.86 13.91 9.74
C ILE A 252 0.92 15.12 9.56
N ILE A 253 -0.19 15.16 10.31
CA ILE A 253 -1.12 16.30 10.30
C ILE A 253 -0.47 17.58 10.83
N SER A 254 0.51 17.44 11.73
CA SER A 254 1.24 18.58 12.31
C SER A 254 2.40 19.07 11.42
N SER A 255 2.69 18.42 10.28
CA SER A 255 3.87 18.70 9.45
C SER A 255 3.58 19.39 8.12
N ASP A 256 2.45 20.10 7.98
CA ASP A 256 2.00 20.83 6.77
C ASP A 256 1.86 19.99 5.47
N VAL A 257 2.07 18.67 5.56
CA VAL A 257 1.94 17.73 4.45
C VAL A 257 0.49 17.65 3.97
N ILE A 258 -0.47 17.69 4.91
CA ILE A 258 -1.90 17.62 4.60
C ILE A 258 -2.34 18.87 3.84
N GLU A 259 -1.94 20.05 4.31
CA GLU A 259 -2.21 21.34 3.67
C GLU A 259 -1.66 21.36 2.25
N SER A 260 -0.44 20.86 2.05
CA SER A 260 0.20 20.74 0.74
C SER A 260 -0.59 19.82 -0.20
N LEU A 261 -1.07 18.67 0.31
CA LEU A 261 -1.90 17.72 -0.45
C LEU A 261 -3.27 18.33 -0.81
N LEU A 262 -3.92 19.03 0.12
CA LEU A 262 -5.20 19.71 -0.11
C LEU A 262 -5.07 20.90 -1.07
N PHE A 263 -3.97 21.63 -1.01
CA PHE A 263 -3.65 22.69 -1.97
C PHE A 263 -3.55 22.13 -3.39
N ILE A 264 -2.89 20.97 -3.57
CA ILE A 264 -2.82 20.26 -4.86
C ILE A 264 -4.21 19.91 -5.36
N TYR A 265 -5.04 19.28 -4.53
CA TYR A 265 -6.41 18.91 -4.91
C TYR A 265 -7.25 20.10 -5.36
N THR A 266 -7.06 21.25 -4.73
CA THR A 266 -7.85 22.45 -4.99
C THR A 266 -7.38 23.16 -6.27
N ASN A 267 -6.07 23.28 -6.48
CA ASN A 267 -5.51 24.23 -7.46
C ASN A 267 -4.82 23.59 -8.68
N ARG A 268 -4.33 22.34 -8.56
CA ARG A 268 -3.58 21.71 -9.65
C ARG A 268 -4.51 21.26 -10.78
N ASP A 269 -4.04 21.26 -12.03
CA ASP A 269 -4.76 20.62 -13.14
C ASP A 269 -5.23 19.21 -12.75
N LEU A 270 -6.53 18.94 -12.92
CA LEU A 270 -7.16 17.74 -12.40
C LEU A 270 -6.55 16.46 -13.01
N ASN A 271 -6.21 16.47 -14.30
CA ASN A 271 -5.66 15.32 -15.01
C ASN A 271 -4.21 15.00 -14.61
N SER A 272 -3.51 15.94 -13.98
CA SER A 272 -2.15 15.72 -13.45
C SER A 272 -2.14 15.13 -12.03
N ILE A 273 -3.30 15.02 -11.38
CA ILE A 273 -3.42 14.37 -10.07
C ILE A 273 -3.54 12.86 -10.29
N THR A 274 -2.57 12.09 -9.83
CA THR A 274 -2.58 10.64 -9.98
C THR A 274 -3.29 9.95 -8.81
N ARG A 275 -3.57 8.65 -8.97
CA ARG A 275 -4.19 7.80 -7.93
C ARG A 275 -3.40 7.81 -6.62
N THR A 276 -2.08 8.00 -6.69
CA THR A 276 -1.19 8.03 -5.53
C THR A 276 -1.60 9.12 -4.54
N TYR A 277 -2.02 10.28 -5.04
CA TYR A 277 -2.41 11.39 -4.17
C TYR A 277 -3.68 11.05 -3.38
N SER A 278 -4.77 10.69 -4.07
CA SER A 278 -6.06 10.42 -3.42
C SER A 278 -6.03 9.16 -2.54
N LEU A 279 -5.25 8.14 -2.92
CA LEU A 279 -5.05 6.95 -2.08
C LEU A 279 -4.30 7.27 -0.78
N THR A 280 -3.35 8.22 -0.80
CA THR A 280 -2.64 8.63 0.43
C THR A 280 -3.60 9.24 1.45
N PHE A 281 -4.55 10.06 1.00
CA PHE A 281 -5.57 10.64 1.88
C PHE A 281 -6.53 9.59 2.47
N ILE A 282 -6.81 8.51 1.73
CA ILE A 282 -7.52 7.36 2.32
C ILE A 282 -6.75 6.77 3.48
N TYR A 283 -5.44 6.54 3.37
CA TYR A 283 -4.70 5.91 4.48
C TYR A 283 -4.58 6.81 5.72
N LEU A 284 -4.73 8.11 5.55
CA LEU A 284 -4.84 9.07 6.64
C LEU A 284 -6.20 9.03 7.35
N THR A 285 -7.28 8.76 6.61
CA THR A 285 -8.66 8.75 7.13
C THR A 285 -9.14 7.36 7.58
N ASN A 286 -8.76 6.30 6.85
CA ASN A 286 -9.16 4.93 7.11
C ASN A 286 -8.36 4.33 8.29
N ASN A 287 -9.02 3.49 9.09
CA ASN A 287 -8.44 2.90 10.32
C ASN A 287 -7.80 3.98 11.23
N SER A 288 -8.47 5.12 11.35
CA SER A 288 -8.10 6.22 12.24
C SER A 288 -9.25 6.57 13.18
N SER A 289 -8.94 7.13 14.34
CA SER A 289 -9.95 7.57 15.30
C SER A 289 -10.75 8.76 14.77
N ASP A 290 -11.90 9.04 15.39
CA ASP A 290 -12.68 10.23 15.07
C ASP A 290 -11.91 11.52 15.39
N GLU A 291 -11.04 11.50 16.40
CA GLU A 291 -10.09 12.58 16.70
C GLU A 291 -9.22 12.93 15.48
N ILE A 292 -8.61 11.93 14.82
CA ILE A 292 -7.79 12.16 13.62
C ILE A 292 -8.62 12.77 12.49
N LYS A 293 -9.84 12.26 12.28
CA LYS A 293 -10.73 12.77 11.23
C LYS A 293 -11.16 14.21 11.52
N LEU A 294 -11.41 14.57 12.79
CA LEU A 294 -11.70 15.94 13.21
C LEU A 294 -10.49 16.87 13.00
N LEU A 295 -9.27 16.43 13.33
CA LEU A 295 -8.05 17.18 13.02
C LEU A 295 -7.86 17.39 11.51
N LEU A 296 -8.19 16.39 10.68
CA LEU A 296 -8.18 16.54 9.23
C LEU A 296 -9.25 17.55 8.75
N LEU A 297 -10.42 17.61 9.40
CA LEU A 297 -11.48 18.56 9.08
C LEU A 297 -11.07 20.01 9.38
N GLU A 298 -10.29 20.25 10.43
CA GLU A 298 -9.71 21.57 10.73
C GLU A 298 -8.84 22.09 9.58
N LYS A 299 -8.24 21.19 8.78
CA LYS A 299 -7.47 21.53 7.57
C LYS A 299 -8.33 21.85 6.35
N LYS A 300 -9.66 21.85 6.48
CA LYS A 300 -10.65 22.18 5.44
C LYS A 300 -10.46 21.34 4.17
N PRO A 301 -10.65 20.00 4.23
CA PRO A 301 -10.33 19.11 3.12
C PRO A 301 -11.35 19.15 1.98
N TYR A 302 -12.56 19.65 2.24
CA TYR A 302 -13.69 19.54 1.31
C TYR A 302 -13.52 20.24 -0.05
N PRO A 303 -12.94 21.45 -0.18
CA PRO A 303 -12.76 22.09 -1.49
C PRO A 303 -11.99 21.20 -2.48
N GLY A 304 -10.88 20.62 -2.01
CA GLY A 304 -10.08 19.69 -2.79
C GLY A 304 -10.79 18.35 -3.05
N LEU A 305 -11.33 17.72 -2.01
CA LEU A 305 -11.99 16.41 -2.14
C LEU A 305 -13.24 16.46 -3.04
N VAL A 306 -14.06 17.50 -2.92
CA VAL A 306 -15.25 17.70 -3.77
C VAL A 306 -14.85 17.88 -5.24
N ARG A 307 -13.79 18.64 -5.51
CA ARG A 307 -13.25 18.79 -6.88
C ARG A 307 -12.75 17.47 -7.47
N LEU A 308 -12.16 16.59 -6.66
CA LEU A 308 -11.71 15.27 -7.12
C LEU A 308 -12.86 14.33 -7.54
N LEU A 309 -14.11 14.58 -7.15
CA LEU A 309 -15.26 13.78 -7.58
C LEU A 309 -15.52 13.89 -9.09
N GLU A 310 -15.07 14.99 -9.71
CA GLU A 310 -15.20 15.28 -11.14
C GLU A 310 -14.06 14.65 -11.97
N HIS A 311 -13.14 13.93 -11.33
CA HIS A 311 -12.00 13.34 -12.00
C HIS A 311 -12.45 12.27 -13.02
N THR A 312 -11.77 12.23 -14.17
CA THR A 312 -12.07 11.31 -15.27
C THR A 312 -11.77 9.85 -14.91
N ASP A 313 -10.64 9.60 -14.22
CA ASP A 313 -10.32 8.32 -13.58
C ASP A 313 -11.25 8.00 -12.39
N ASP A 314 -12.06 6.95 -12.56
CA ASP A 314 -13.03 6.51 -11.55
C ASP A 314 -12.40 6.09 -10.22
N SER A 315 -11.14 5.64 -10.20
CA SER A 315 -10.47 5.28 -8.95
C SER A 315 -10.20 6.52 -8.10
N ILE A 316 -9.85 7.64 -8.73
CA ILE A 316 -9.57 8.90 -8.02
C ILE A 316 -10.87 9.46 -7.44
N ALA A 317 -11.94 9.50 -8.24
CA ALA A 317 -13.26 9.92 -7.77
C ALA A 317 -13.78 8.98 -6.66
N SER A 318 -13.55 7.66 -6.79
CA SER A 318 -13.88 6.68 -5.76
C SER A 318 -13.12 6.95 -4.46
N TYR A 319 -11.83 7.29 -4.54
CA TYR A 319 -11.05 7.57 -3.34
C TYR A 319 -11.44 8.86 -2.64
N ALA A 320 -11.81 9.87 -3.43
CA ALA A 320 -12.37 11.12 -2.90
C ALA A 320 -13.69 10.89 -2.16
N ILE A 321 -14.65 10.14 -2.74
CA ILE A 321 -15.93 9.89 -2.07
C ILE A 321 -15.80 9.02 -0.82
N ILE A 322 -14.84 8.09 -0.77
CA ILE A 322 -14.49 7.35 0.46
C ILE A 322 -14.04 8.30 1.54
N SER A 323 -13.11 9.19 1.20
CA SER A 323 -12.54 10.15 2.14
C SER A 323 -13.63 11.07 2.69
N ILE A 324 -14.52 11.58 1.82
CA ILE A 324 -15.69 12.37 2.24
C ILE A 324 -16.58 11.55 3.17
N PHE A 325 -16.94 10.31 2.80
CA PHE A 325 -17.77 9.44 3.64
C PHE A 325 -17.20 9.25 5.05
N LEU A 326 -15.91 8.92 5.17
CA LEU A 326 -15.25 8.72 6.46
C LEU A 326 -15.25 9.99 7.32
N LEU A 327 -15.04 11.16 6.70
CA LEU A 327 -15.10 12.45 7.41
C LEU A 327 -16.53 12.82 7.83
N LEU A 328 -17.55 12.49 7.03
CA LEU A 328 -18.96 12.68 7.40
C LEU A 328 -19.37 11.77 8.55
N GLU A 329 -18.90 10.52 8.58
CA GLU A 329 -19.17 9.59 9.68
C GLU A 329 -18.68 10.15 11.03
N SER A 330 -17.45 10.68 11.07
CA SER A 330 -16.93 11.36 12.28
C SER A 330 -17.75 12.59 12.65
N GLY A 331 -18.14 13.41 11.66
CA GLY A 331 -19.03 14.54 11.87
C GLY A 331 -20.37 14.13 12.49
N SER A 332 -20.97 13.05 11.98
CA SER A 332 -22.21 12.50 12.51
C SER A 332 -22.09 12.08 13.98
N ASN A 333 -20.97 11.47 14.37
CA ASN A 333 -20.70 11.04 15.74
C ASN A 333 -20.43 12.21 16.70
N SER A 334 -20.03 13.38 16.18
CA SER A 334 -19.68 14.56 16.97
C SER A 334 -20.86 15.45 17.37
N THR A 335 -22.08 15.17 16.87
CA THR A 335 -23.27 16.00 17.07
C THR A 335 -24.49 15.16 17.42
N PRO A 336 -25.47 15.69 18.19
CA PRO A 336 -26.72 15.00 18.45
C PRO A 336 -27.45 14.57 17.18
N GLU A 337 -28.11 13.41 17.21
CA GLU A 337 -28.79 12.87 16.02
C GLU A 337 -29.94 13.76 15.52
N ALA A 338 -30.58 14.53 16.41
CA ALA A 338 -31.68 15.42 16.06
C ALA A 338 -31.23 16.70 15.33
N ASP A 339 -29.94 17.02 15.39
CA ASP A 339 -29.39 18.20 14.75
C ASP A 339 -29.06 17.91 13.28
N PRO A 340 -29.12 18.93 12.40
CA PRO A 340 -28.63 18.77 11.04
C PRO A 340 -27.18 18.28 10.97
N HIS A 341 -26.79 17.66 9.85
CA HIS A 341 -25.40 17.19 9.72
C HIS A 341 -24.42 18.37 9.78
N PRO A 342 -23.38 18.36 10.65
CA PRO A 342 -22.53 19.53 10.90
C PRO A 342 -21.76 20.01 9.66
N HIS A 343 -21.57 19.13 8.68
CA HIS A 343 -20.84 19.44 7.45
C HIS A 343 -21.74 19.72 6.23
N TYR A 344 -23.07 19.75 6.39
CA TYR A 344 -24.00 19.99 5.29
C TYR A 344 -23.68 21.29 4.56
N ASP A 345 -23.66 22.42 5.29
CA ASP A 345 -23.43 23.75 4.71
C ASP A 345 -22.06 23.86 4.04
N SER A 346 -21.03 23.23 4.63
CA SER A 346 -19.67 23.24 4.07
C SER A 346 -19.58 22.53 2.72
N ILE A 347 -20.28 21.40 2.57
CA ILE A 347 -20.35 20.66 1.31
C ILE A 347 -21.25 21.39 0.30
N GLN A 348 -22.40 21.90 0.75
CA GLN A 348 -23.35 22.61 -0.11
C GLN A 348 -22.75 23.88 -0.71
N ALA A 349 -21.97 24.65 0.07
CA ALA A 349 -21.28 25.86 -0.41
C ALA A 349 -20.28 25.60 -1.57
N LEU A 350 -19.87 24.34 -1.76
CA LEU A 350 -18.94 23.91 -2.82
C LEU A 350 -19.65 23.26 -4.02
N ASP A 351 -20.99 23.37 -4.09
CA ASP A 351 -21.83 22.58 -4.99
C ASP A 351 -21.62 21.06 -4.81
N GLY A 352 -21.17 20.66 -3.62
CA GLY A 352 -20.70 19.31 -3.35
C GLY A 352 -21.83 18.28 -3.38
N ILE A 353 -23.05 18.66 -3.01
CA ILE A 353 -24.22 17.75 -3.09
C ILE A 353 -24.48 17.35 -4.54
N ASN A 354 -24.51 18.32 -5.46
CA ASN A 354 -24.72 18.06 -6.89
C ASN A 354 -23.57 17.25 -7.48
N LYS A 355 -22.33 17.52 -7.09
CA LYS A 355 -21.15 16.74 -7.54
C LYS A 355 -21.17 15.30 -7.03
N ILE A 356 -21.57 15.07 -5.78
CA ILE A 356 -21.77 13.71 -5.25
C ILE A 356 -22.90 13.00 -6.00
N TYR A 357 -24.00 13.70 -6.30
CA TYR A 357 -25.10 13.11 -7.07
C TYR A 357 -24.71 12.81 -8.53
N ALA A 358 -23.94 13.69 -9.17
CA ALA A 358 -23.38 13.43 -10.50
C ALA A 358 -22.47 12.19 -10.50
N LEU A 359 -21.65 11.99 -9.45
CA LEU A 359 -20.85 10.77 -9.30
C LEU A 359 -21.72 9.52 -9.13
N PHE A 360 -22.81 9.61 -8.35
CA PHE A 360 -23.80 8.54 -8.21
C PHE A 360 -24.42 8.16 -9.58
N GLN A 361 -24.82 9.16 -10.36
CA GLN A 361 -25.41 8.98 -11.69
C GLN A 361 -24.40 8.42 -12.71
N LYS A 362 -23.14 8.86 -12.66
CA LYS A 362 -22.04 8.35 -13.51
C LYS A 362 -21.89 6.84 -13.37
N ASN A 363 -22.13 6.28 -12.17
CA ASN A 363 -22.10 4.84 -11.90
C ASN A 363 -20.80 4.17 -12.39
N GLY A 364 -19.65 4.85 -12.26
CA GLY A 364 -18.35 4.34 -12.73
C GLY A 364 -17.88 3.08 -11.99
N SER A 365 -18.31 2.91 -10.73
CA SER A 365 -18.16 1.66 -9.99
C SER A 365 -19.30 1.48 -8.99
N LYS A 366 -19.63 0.22 -8.65
CA LYS A 366 -20.56 -0.08 -7.55
C LYS A 366 -20.14 0.65 -6.27
N TYR A 367 -18.85 0.59 -5.98
CA TYR A 367 -18.29 1.15 -4.76
C TYR A 367 -18.50 2.67 -4.66
N SER A 368 -18.16 3.43 -5.71
CA SER A 368 -18.37 4.89 -5.72
C SER A 368 -19.84 5.27 -5.71
N LYS A 369 -20.69 4.53 -6.43
CA LYS A 369 -22.14 4.75 -6.44
C LYS A 369 -22.75 4.56 -5.06
N ASP A 370 -22.42 3.46 -4.39
CA ASP A 370 -22.93 3.16 -3.05
C ASP A 370 -22.51 4.22 -2.05
N ARG A 371 -21.23 4.61 -2.07
CA ARG A 371 -20.71 5.66 -1.18
C ARG A 371 -21.33 7.03 -1.46
N ALA A 372 -21.55 7.39 -2.73
CA ALA A 372 -22.20 8.64 -3.10
C ALA A 372 -23.64 8.71 -2.54
N ALA A 373 -24.41 7.62 -2.69
CA ALA A 373 -25.77 7.55 -2.14
C ALA A 373 -25.78 7.65 -0.60
N ILE A 374 -24.86 6.96 0.07
CA ILE A 374 -24.71 7.01 1.53
C ILE A 374 -24.33 8.42 1.98
N CYS A 375 -23.37 9.09 1.31
CA CYS A 375 -22.98 10.46 1.63
C CYS A 375 -24.17 11.42 1.55
N ILE A 376 -24.99 11.33 0.50
CA ILE A 376 -26.20 12.16 0.36
C ILE A 376 -27.16 11.87 1.51
N GLY A 377 -27.44 10.61 1.83
CA GLY A 377 -28.32 10.26 2.95
C GLY A 377 -27.81 10.76 4.31
N CYS A 378 -26.49 10.74 4.54
CA CYS A 378 -25.89 11.32 5.75
C CYS A 378 -25.98 12.85 5.79
N LEU A 379 -25.69 13.53 4.68
CA LEU A 379 -25.72 14.99 4.59
C LEU A 379 -27.13 15.54 4.85
N PHE A 380 -28.15 14.90 4.28
CA PHE A 380 -29.55 15.31 4.44
C PHE A 380 -30.18 14.88 5.77
N ARG A 381 -29.38 14.57 6.80
CA ARG A 381 -29.89 14.41 8.17
C ARG A 381 -30.69 15.65 8.57
N ALA A 382 -31.94 15.42 8.98
CA ALA A 382 -32.93 16.44 9.32
C ALA A 382 -33.25 17.47 8.21
N HIS A 383 -32.86 17.23 6.95
CA HIS A 383 -33.12 18.10 5.80
C HIS A 383 -34.03 17.43 4.77
N GLU A 384 -34.74 18.25 3.99
CA GLU A 384 -35.49 17.79 2.82
C GLU A 384 -34.60 17.77 1.57
N ILE A 385 -34.61 16.65 0.83
CA ILE A 385 -34.15 16.62 -0.56
C ILE A 385 -35.30 17.16 -1.42
N THR A 386 -35.17 18.42 -1.86
CA THR A 386 -36.21 19.14 -2.60
C THR A 386 -36.34 18.67 -4.04
N ASP A 387 -35.26 18.17 -4.65
CA ASP A 387 -35.29 17.53 -5.96
C ASP A 387 -35.97 16.15 -5.86
N PRO A 388 -37.17 15.96 -6.43
CA PRO A 388 -37.92 14.72 -6.31
C PRO A 388 -37.24 13.55 -7.05
N VAL A 389 -36.45 13.81 -8.10
CA VAL A 389 -35.75 12.78 -8.86
C VAL A 389 -34.57 12.26 -8.04
N MET A 390 -33.73 13.18 -7.54
CA MET A 390 -32.62 12.82 -6.65
C MET A 390 -33.13 12.07 -5.42
N ARG A 391 -34.18 12.59 -4.77
CA ARG A 391 -34.78 11.96 -3.59
C ARG A 391 -35.18 10.51 -3.86
N LEU A 392 -35.92 10.27 -4.94
CA LEU A 392 -36.41 8.95 -5.29
C LEU A 392 -35.26 7.98 -5.62
N GLU A 393 -34.29 8.42 -6.43
CA GLU A 393 -33.16 7.58 -6.83
C GLU A 393 -32.28 7.16 -5.65
N ILE A 394 -32.00 8.11 -4.75
CA ILE A 394 -31.16 7.87 -3.58
C ILE A 394 -31.85 6.93 -2.60
N ILE A 395 -33.13 7.17 -2.27
CA ILE A 395 -33.90 6.30 -1.36
C ILE A 395 -33.97 4.87 -1.92
N ASN A 396 -34.27 4.72 -3.21
CA ASN A 396 -34.36 3.40 -3.83
C ASN A 396 -33.02 2.67 -3.80
N HIS A 397 -31.92 3.36 -4.11
CA HIS A 397 -30.59 2.74 -4.07
C HIS A 397 -30.21 2.33 -2.65
N LEU A 398 -30.42 3.20 -1.65
CA LEU A 398 -30.16 2.88 -0.25
C LEU A 398 -30.97 1.68 0.26
N LYS A 399 -32.24 1.54 -0.18
CA LYS A 399 -33.06 0.36 0.11
C LYS A 399 -32.47 -0.91 -0.48
N CYS A 400 -31.95 -0.87 -1.71
CA CYS A 400 -31.25 -2.00 -2.31
C CYS A 400 -30.02 -2.44 -1.48
N LEU A 401 -29.27 -1.48 -0.93
CA LEU A 401 -28.09 -1.75 -0.10
C LEU A 401 -28.41 -2.42 1.25
N LEU A 402 -29.67 -2.43 1.70
CA LEU A 402 -30.08 -3.20 2.87
C LEU A 402 -29.91 -4.73 2.67
N ASN A 403 -29.86 -5.17 1.42
CA ASN A 403 -29.64 -6.56 1.03
C ASN A 403 -28.18 -6.85 0.61
N ASP A 404 -27.27 -5.90 0.76
CA ASP A 404 -25.86 -6.08 0.37
C ASP A 404 -25.20 -7.22 1.18
N SER A 405 -24.24 -7.90 0.56
CA SER A 405 -23.44 -8.94 1.23
C SER A 405 -22.42 -8.33 2.19
N ASP A 406 -21.97 -7.10 1.92
CA ASP A 406 -21.10 -6.33 2.79
C ASP A 406 -21.90 -5.74 3.98
N LYS A 407 -21.53 -6.17 5.19
CA LYS A 407 -22.18 -5.74 6.43
C LYS A 407 -22.00 -4.25 6.71
N LEU A 408 -20.84 -3.68 6.36
CA LEU A 408 -20.56 -2.25 6.57
C LEU A 408 -21.42 -1.42 5.63
N VAL A 409 -21.49 -1.79 4.35
CA VAL A 409 -22.37 -1.10 3.37
C VAL A 409 -23.82 -1.12 3.84
N LYS A 410 -24.31 -2.28 4.29
CA LYS A 410 -25.67 -2.43 4.83
C LYS A 410 -25.94 -1.56 6.04
N TYR A 411 -24.99 -1.52 6.98
CA TYR A 411 -25.09 -0.70 8.19
C TYR A 411 -25.12 0.79 7.84
N SER A 412 -24.20 1.27 6.99
CA SER A 412 -24.16 2.66 6.56
C SER A 412 -25.42 3.06 5.78
N ALA A 413 -25.95 2.18 4.92
CA ALA A 413 -27.19 2.44 4.18
C ALA A 413 -28.41 2.54 5.13
N ARG A 414 -28.47 1.70 6.17
CA ARG A 414 -29.51 1.79 7.20
C ARG A 414 -29.44 3.12 7.94
N ASN A 415 -28.24 3.56 8.34
CA ASN A 415 -28.06 4.84 9.03
C ASN A 415 -28.43 6.02 8.12
N ALA A 416 -28.03 5.98 6.85
CA ALA A 416 -28.41 6.98 5.86
C ALA A 416 -29.95 7.08 5.69
N LEU A 417 -30.66 5.95 5.59
CA LEU A 417 -32.13 5.93 5.54
C LEU A 417 -32.76 6.45 6.83
N TYR A 418 -32.19 6.10 7.99
CA TYR A 418 -32.64 6.60 9.29
C TYR A 418 -32.51 8.13 9.38
N TYR A 419 -31.37 8.69 8.96
CA TYR A 419 -31.15 10.14 8.92
C TYR A 419 -32.12 10.86 7.99
N LEU A 420 -32.37 10.31 6.80
CA LEU A 420 -33.38 10.83 5.88
C LEU A 420 -34.80 10.79 6.47
N ALA A 421 -35.14 9.71 7.20
CA ALA A 421 -36.45 9.53 7.83
C ALA A 421 -36.69 10.48 9.02
N GLN A 422 -35.71 11.28 9.45
CA GLN A 422 -35.96 12.30 10.45
C GLN A 422 -36.84 13.44 9.92
N ASN A 423 -36.85 13.67 8.59
CA ASN A 423 -37.80 14.55 7.95
C ASN A 423 -39.14 13.82 7.68
N ASP A 424 -40.27 14.39 8.10
CA ASP A 424 -41.58 13.71 8.03
C ASP A 424 -42.07 13.41 6.60
N THR A 425 -41.77 14.31 5.64
CA THR A 425 -42.08 14.10 4.21
C THR A 425 -41.35 12.89 3.68
N ILE A 426 -40.04 12.80 3.96
CA ILE A 426 -39.20 11.69 3.51
C ILE A 426 -39.55 10.39 4.25
N ARG A 427 -39.83 10.45 5.55
CA ARG A 427 -40.27 9.29 6.36
C ARG A 427 -41.48 8.60 5.73
N SER A 428 -42.46 9.39 5.30
CA SER A 428 -43.67 8.87 4.64
C SER A 428 -43.37 8.15 3.34
N GLU A 429 -42.38 8.62 2.57
CA GLU A 429 -41.95 8.01 1.30
C GLU A 429 -41.12 6.73 1.53
N ILE A 430 -40.28 6.71 2.57
CA ILE A 430 -39.50 5.53 2.97
C ILE A 430 -40.44 4.38 3.41
N ILE A 431 -41.52 4.67 4.14
CA ILE A 431 -42.45 3.64 4.68
C ILE A 431 -43.44 3.12 3.62
N LYS A 432 -43.88 3.94 2.66
CA LYS A 432 -44.96 3.61 1.70
C LYS A 432 -44.57 2.64 0.56
N ARG A 433 -43.29 2.31 0.43
CA ARG A 433 -42.72 1.47 -0.65
C ARG A 433 -41.65 0.56 -0.08
#